data_AF-A0A2P8FDJ0-F1
#
_entry.id   AF-A0A2P8FDJ0-F1
#
_cell.length_a   1.000
_cell.length_b   1.000
_cell.length_c   1.000
_cell.angle_alpha   90.00
_cell.angle_beta   90.00
_cell.angle_gamma   90.00
#
_symmetry.space_group_name_H-M   'P 1'
#
loop_
_entity.id
_entity.type
_entity.pdbx_description
1 polymer ?
#
loop_
_entity_poly.entity_id
_entity_poly.type
_entity_poly.pdbx_seq_one_letter_code
_entity_poly.pdbx_strand_id
1 'polypeptide(L)'
;MRYIRYAFLGTLGVVLISVALANRDMVTLTLLPEALGNLIGFNFSVAMPLFFVLLGAVALGVAIGFAWEWMREHKHRSGKSRAEKELHQTKREVRRLKGKQAEGKDEVLAILDEAS
;
A
#
# COMPACT_ATOMS: atom_id res chain seq x y z
N MET A 1 21.40 -9.53 -7.81
CA MET A 1 20.43 -8.57 -7.22
C MET A 1 20.39 -8.54 -5.69
N ARG A 2 20.50 -9.67 -4.96
CA ARG A 2 20.47 -9.65 -3.48
C ARG A 2 21.70 -8.98 -2.84
N TYR A 3 22.90 -9.23 -3.36
CA TYR A 3 24.14 -8.64 -2.83
C TYR A 3 24.16 -7.11 -2.90
N ILE A 4 23.67 -6.52 -4.00
CA ILE A 4 23.58 -5.06 -4.13
C ILE A 4 22.62 -4.47 -3.08
N ARG A 5 21.50 -5.15 -2.80
CA ARG A 5 20.58 -4.74 -1.72
C ARG A 5 21.26 -4.82 -0.36
N TYR A 6 21.98 -5.90 -0.05
CA TYR A 6 22.68 -6.02 1.24
C TYR A 6 23.83 -5.03 1.37
N ALA A 7 24.57 -4.76 0.30
CA ALA A 7 25.59 -3.71 0.29
C ALA A 7 24.96 -2.34 0.57
N PHE A 8 23.84 -2.03 -0.09
CA PHE A 8 23.10 -0.79 0.16
C PHE A 8 22.59 -0.69 1.61
N LEU A 9 21.91 -1.73 2.13
CA LEU A 9 21.42 -1.73 3.50
C LEU A 9 22.57 -1.69 4.53
N GLY A 10 23.68 -2.36 4.24
CA GLY A 10 24.88 -2.35 5.09
C GLY A 10 25.49 -0.96 5.17
N THR A 11 25.72 -0.32 4.02
CA THR A 11 26.23 1.06 3.97
C THR A 11 25.26 2.03 4.65
N LEU A 12 23.96 1.91 4.40
CA LEU A 12 22.94 2.72 5.06
C LEU A 12 22.99 2.53 6.59
N GLY A 13 23.10 1.29 7.07
CA GLY A 13 23.23 0.98 8.48
C GLY A 13 24.47 1.62 9.12
N VAL A 14 25.62 1.56 8.46
CA VAL A 14 26.86 2.20 8.93
C VAL A 14 26.70 3.71 9.03
N VAL A 15 26.07 4.35 8.04
CA VAL A 15 25.79 5.79 8.06
C VAL A 15 24.86 6.14 9.23
N LEU A 16 23.78 5.39 9.42
CA LEU A 16 22.83 5.63 10.51
C LEU A 16 23.48 5.48 11.89
N ILE A 17 24.31 4.45 12.08
CA ILE A 17 25.04 4.24 13.33
C ILE A 17 26.04 5.39 13.56
N SER A 18 26.74 5.82 12.51
CA SER A 18 27.69 6.93 12.60
C SER A 18 27.01 8.23 13.02
N VAL A 19 25.87 8.55 12.39
CA VAL A 19 25.03 9.70 12.77
C VAL A 19 24.53 9.56 14.21
N ALA A 20 24.13 8.36 14.64
CA ALA A 20 23.65 8.13 15.99
C ALA A 20 24.74 8.36 17.05
N LEU A 21 25.95 7.83 16.82
CA LEU A 21 27.09 8.02 17.71
C LEU A 21 27.54 9.47 17.76
N ALA A 22 27.53 10.16 16.61
CA ALA A 22 27.89 11.58 16.52
C ALA A 22 26.89 12.49 17.24
N ASN A 23 25.60 12.11 17.26
CA ASN A 23 24.51 12.90 17.85
C ASN A 23 23.93 12.23 19.10
N ARG A 24 24.82 11.80 20.01
CA ARG A 24 24.47 11.16 21.29
C ARG A 24 24.11 12.15 22.41
N ASP A 25 24.19 13.44 22.13
CA ASP A 25 23.92 14.49 23.10
C ASP A 25 22.48 14.41 23.59
N MET A 26 22.31 14.60 24.90
CA MET A 26 20.99 14.57 25.53
C MET A 26 20.25 15.86 25.21
N VAL A 27 19.06 15.74 24.65
CA VAL A 27 18.17 16.86 24.37
C VAL A 27 16.87 16.65 25.15
N THR A 28 16.38 17.73 25.76
CA THR A 28 15.10 17.74 26.44
C THR A 28 14.00 18.01 25.41
N LEU A 29 13.12 17.04 25.21
CA LEU A 29 11.92 17.20 24.41
C LEU A 29 10.77 17.60 25.32
N THR A 30 10.28 18.83 25.13
CA THR A 30 9.14 19.39 25.87
C THR A 30 7.94 19.42 24.93
N LEU A 31 6.83 18.79 25.32
CA LEU A 31 5.63 18.70 24.47
C LEU A 31 4.91 20.04 24.27
N LEU A 32 4.90 20.87 25.29
CA LEU A 32 4.19 22.14 25.30
C LEU A 32 5.17 23.28 25.56
N PRO A 33 5.04 24.42 24.86
CA PRO A 33 5.72 25.66 25.24
C PRO A 33 5.45 26.00 26.71
N GLU A 34 6.44 26.55 27.43
CA GLU A 34 6.35 26.81 28.87
C GLU A 34 5.11 27.61 29.26
N ALA A 35 4.75 28.64 28.48
CA ALA A 35 3.57 29.47 28.71
C ALA A 35 2.26 28.67 28.68
N LEU A 36 2.16 27.68 27.78
CA LEU A 36 0.98 26.81 27.66
C LEU A 36 0.99 25.70 28.72
N GLY A 37 2.17 25.17 29.05
CA GLY A 37 2.33 24.20 30.14
C GLY A 37 1.88 24.76 31.49
N ASN A 38 2.26 26.00 31.79
CA ASN A 38 1.86 26.68 33.02
C ASN A 38 0.36 26.97 33.06
N LEU A 39 -0.27 27.26 31.91
CA LEU A 39 -1.71 27.52 31.83
C LEU A 39 -2.55 26.25 32.01
N ILE A 40 -2.09 25.12 31.45
CA ILE A 40 -2.80 23.83 31.49
C ILE A 40 -2.46 23.05 32.79
N GLY A 41 -1.42 23.47 33.52
CA GLY A 41 -0.92 22.79 34.72
C GLY A 41 -0.25 21.45 34.44
N PHE A 42 -0.06 21.11 33.16
CA PHE A 42 0.55 19.87 32.71
C PHE A 42 1.56 20.15 31.61
N ASN A 43 2.81 19.75 31.84
CA ASN A 43 3.89 19.84 30.87
C ASN A 43 4.75 18.60 30.98
N PHE A 44 4.72 17.75 29.95
CA PHE A 44 5.55 16.55 29.92
C PHE A 44 6.83 16.83 29.12
N SER A 45 7.95 16.57 29.79
CA SER A 45 9.30 16.72 29.24
C SER A 45 10.08 15.43 29.43
N VAL A 46 10.80 15.01 28.40
CA VAL A 46 11.64 13.81 28.42
C VAL A 46 13.03 14.13 27.88
N ALA A 47 14.07 13.74 28.62
CA ALA A 47 15.45 13.85 28.18
C ALA A 47 15.85 12.56 27.45
N MET A 48 16.27 12.68 26.20
CA MET A 48 16.69 11.54 25.39
C MET A 48 17.78 11.96 24.39
N PRO A 49 18.65 11.03 23.95
CA PRO A 49 19.67 11.35 22.96
C PRO A 49 19.04 11.84 21.65
N LEU A 50 19.63 12.86 21.02
CA LEU A 50 19.10 13.47 19.79
C LEU A 50 18.88 12.47 18.65
N PHE A 51 19.75 11.47 18.52
CA PHE A 51 19.57 10.45 17.48
C PHE A 51 18.26 9.66 17.59
N PHE A 52 17.76 9.40 18.80
CA PHE A 52 16.47 8.72 18.97
C PHE A 52 15.32 9.57 18.43
N VAL A 53 15.39 10.89 18.64
CA VAL A 53 14.40 11.84 18.15
C VAL A 53 14.43 11.89 16.62
N LEU A 54 15.62 12.03 16.03
CA LEU A 54 15.79 12.08 14.56
C LEU A 54 15.34 10.78 13.88
N LEU A 55 15.84 9.63 14.36
CA LEU A 55 15.47 8.34 13.79
C LEU A 55 14.00 8.01 14.01
N GLY A 56 13.46 8.33 15.20
CA GLY A 56 12.05 8.17 15.51
C GLY A 56 11.15 9.02 14.61
N ALA A 57 11.52 10.28 14.38
CA ALA A 57 10.78 11.18 13.49
C ALA A 57 10.77 10.66 12.03
N VAL A 58 11.92 10.20 11.53
CA VAL A 58 12.00 9.60 10.19
C VAL A 58 11.18 8.32 10.11
N ALA A 59 11.29 7.42 11.09
CA ALA A 59 10.54 6.18 11.13
C ALA A 59 9.03 6.42 11.17
N LEU A 60 8.58 7.38 12.00
CA LEU A 60 7.18 7.81 12.06
C LEU A 60 6.73 8.43 10.74
N GLY A 61 7.54 9.30 10.13
CA GLY A 61 7.23 9.89 8.84
C GLY A 61 7.07 8.84 7.73
N VAL A 62 7.95 7.84 7.70
CA VAL A 62 7.82 6.70 6.78
C VAL A 62 6.59 5.87 7.08
N ALA A 63 6.29 5.58 8.35
CA ALA A 63 5.11 4.82 8.74
C ALA A 63 3.81 5.55 8.35
N ILE A 64 3.74 6.86 8.58
CA ILE A 64 2.61 7.70 8.18
C ILE A 64 2.51 7.77 6.66
N GLY A 65 3.63 7.97 5.95
CA GLY A 65 3.66 7.97 4.49
C GLY A 65 3.20 6.64 3.90
N PHE A 66 3.61 5.52 4.50
CA PHE A 66 3.16 4.19 4.12
C PHE A 66 1.67 3.98 4.42
N ALA A 67 1.18 4.42 5.58
CA ALA A 67 -0.25 4.35 5.92
C ALA A 67 -1.10 5.21 4.98
N TRP A 68 -0.62 6.40 4.60
CA TRP A 68 -1.26 7.27 3.63
C TRP A 68 -1.30 6.63 2.24
N GLU A 69 -0.17 6.10 1.78
CA GLU A 69 -0.08 5.39 0.51
C GLU A 69 -0.97 4.16 0.49
N TRP A 70 -1.05 3.43 1.61
CA TRP A 70 -1.96 2.29 1.77
C TRP A 70 -3.43 2.71 1.65
N MET A 71 -3.85 3.77 2.35
CA MET A 71 -5.23 4.29 2.23
C MET A 71 -5.53 4.78 0.81
N ARG A 72 -4.55 5.41 0.16
CA ARG A 72 -4.65 5.89 -1.23
C ARG A 72 -4.84 4.73 -2.20
N GLU A 73 -4.04 3.67 -2.06
CA GLU A 73 -4.05 2.50 -2.95
C GLU A 73 -5.26 1.57 -2.69
N HIS A 74 -5.78 1.52 -1.46
CA HIS A 74 -6.90 0.63 -1.10
C HIS A 74 -8.20 0.90 -1.86
N LYS A 75 -8.37 2.12 -2.39
CA LYS A 75 -9.56 2.51 -3.16
C LYS A 75 -9.64 1.85 -4.55
N HIS A 76 -8.55 1.25 -5.06
CA HIS A 76 -8.51 0.63 -6.41
C HIS A 76 -8.50 -0.90 -6.42
N ARG A 77 -8.26 -1.57 -5.29
CA ARG A 77 -8.38 -3.05 -5.21
C ARG A 77 -9.82 -3.56 -5.33
N SER A 78 -10.82 -2.74 -5.02
CA SER A 78 -12.23 -3.09 -5.22
C SER A 78 -12.65 -3.11 -6.70
N GLY A 79 -11.98 -2.33 -7.56
CA GLY A 79 -12.25 -2.26 -8.99
C GLY A 79 -11.80 -3.50 -9.75
N LYS A 80 -10.59 -4.01 -9.45
CA LYS A 80 -10.03 -5.17 -10.18
C LYS A 80 -10.84 -6.45 -9.97
N SER A 81 -11.28 -6.73 -8.74
CA SER A 81 -12.10 -7.92 -8.47
C SER A 81 -13.51 -7.84 -9.08
N ARG A 82 -14.12 -6.64 -9.14
CA ARG A 82 -15.42 -6.45 -9.79
C ARG A 82 -15.31 -6.55 -11.30
N ALA A 83 -14.31 -5.89 -11.89
CA ALA A 83 -14.05 -5.93 -13.33
C ALA A 83 -13.72 -7.35 -13.83
N GLU A 84 -12.98 -8.14 -13.05
CA GLU A 84 -12.64 -9.53 -13.40
C GLU A 84 -13.87 -10.46 -13.32
N LYS A 85 -14.77 -10.25 -12.34
CA LYS A 85 -16.04 -10.98 -12.23
C LYS A 85 -17.00 -10.62 -13.37
N GLU A 86 -17.12 -9.34 -13.71
CA GLU A 86 -17.95 -8.88 -14.83
C GLU A 86 -17.42 -9.43 -16.16
N LEU A 87 -16.10 -9.37 -16.41
CA LEU A 87 -15.47 -10.00 -17.58
C LEU A 87 -15.77 -11.50 -17.70
N HIS A 88 -15.74 -12.22 -16.58
CA HIS A 88 -16.03 -13.66 -16.56
C HIS A 88 -17.50 -13.96 -16.84
N GLN A 89 -18.43 -13.15 -16.32
CA GLN A 89 -19.86 -13.26 -16.61
C GLN A 89 -20.16 -12.94 -18.08
N THR A 90 -19.63 -11.84 -18.61
CA THR A 90 -19.81 -11.46 -20.02
C THR A 90 -19.23 -12.50 -20.97
N LYS A 91 -18.04 -13.06 -20.69
CA LYS A 91 -17.48 -14.16 -21.51
C LYS A 91 -18.37 -15.41 -21.50
N ARG A 92 -18.99 -15.74 -20.36
CA ARG A 92 -19.92 -16.86 -20.24
C ARG A 92 -21.20 -16.63 -21.04
N GLU A 93 -21.77 -15.44 -20.98
CA GLU A 93 -22.96 -15.08 -21.75
C GLU A 93 -22.70 -15.08 -23.25
N VAL A 94 -21.58 -14.50 -23.69
CA VAL A 94 -21.16 -14.55 -25.11
C VAL A 94 -20.99 -16.00 -25.57
N ARG A 95 -20.39 -16.87 -24.75
CA ARG A 95 -20.25 -18.30 -25.09
C ARG A 95 -21.59 -19.01 -25.17
N ARG A 96 -22.53 -18.70 -24.26
CA ARG A 96 -23.88 -19.28 -24.26
C ARG A 96 -24.70 -18.83 -25.46
N LEU A 97 -24.63 -17.55 -25.82
CA LEU A 97 -25.32 -16.98 -26.98
C LEU A 97 -24.76 -17.55 -28.29
N LYS A 98 -23.43 -17.66 -28.42
CA LYS A 98 -22.80 -18.30 -29.58
C LYS A 98 -23.14 -19.78 -29.70
N GLY A 99 -23.24 -20.51 -28.58
CA GLY A 99 -23.66 -21.92 -28.57
C GLY A 99 -25.10 -22.11 -29.05
N LYS A 100 -26.05 -21.33 -28.50
CA LYS A 100 -27.45 -21.36 -28.94
C LYS A 100 -27.65 -20.98 -30.41
N GLN A 101 -26.83 -20.06 -30.92
CA GLN A 101 -26.89 -19.64 -32.32
C GLN A 101 -26.31 -20.69 -33.28
N ALA A 102 -25.43 -21.58 -32.80
CA ALA A 102 -24.94 -22.71 -33.58
C ALA A 102 -26.00 -23.82 -33.66
N GLU A 103 -26.63 -24.14 -32.52
CA GLU A 103 -27.70 -25.16 -32.44
C GLU A 103 -28.90 -24.81 -33.34
N GLY A 104 -29.34 -23.55 -33.34
CA GLY A 104 -30.42 -23.11 -34.23
C GLY A 104 -30.04 -23.07 -35.73
N LYS A 105 -28.75 -23.08 -36.08
CA LYS A 105 -28.32 -23.22 -37.49
C LYS A 105 -28.34 -24.66 -37.95
N ASP A 106 -28.00 -25.59 -37.06
CA ASP A 106 -28.03 -27.03 -37.34
C ASP A 106 -29.47 -27.53 -37.51
N GLU A 107 -30.41 -27.01 -36.72
CA GLU A 107 -31.85 -27.30 -36.89
C GLU A 107 -32.38 -26.80 -38.25
N VAL A 108 -31.97 -25.61 -38.69
CA VAL A 108 -32.37 -25.08 -40.00
C VAL A 108 -31.76 -25.88 -41.16
N LEU A 109 -30.51 -26.33 -41.01
CA LEU A 109 -29.86 -27.21 -41.98
C LEU A 109 -30.56 -28.58 -42.06
N ALA A 110 -30.97 -29.14 -40.92
CA ALA A 110 -31.72 -30.40 -40.88
C ALA A 110 -33.09 -30.29 -41.57
N ILE A 111 -33.81 -29.18 -41.36
CA ILE A 111 -35.11 -28.93 -42.01
C ILE A 111 -34.94 -28.74 -43.53
N LEU A 112 -33.84 -28.13 -43.98
CA LEU A 112 -33.55 -27.94 -45.41
C LEU A 112 -33.17 -29.25 -46.12
N ASP A 113 -32.47 -30.15 -45.42
CA ASP A 113 -32.09 -31.48 -45.92
C ASP A 113 -33.30 -32.42 -46.02
N GLU A 114 -34.27 -32.30 -45.11
CA GLU A 114 -35.53 -33.06 -45.12
C GLU A 114 -36.54 -32.56 -46.18
N ALA A 115 -36.41 -31.30 -46.62
CA ALA A 115 -37.28 -30.68 -47.62
C ALA A 115 -36.78 -30.82 -49.08
N SER A 116 -35.60 -31.42 -49.29
CA SER A 116 -34.96 -31.63 -50.60
C SER A 116 -35.18 -33.06 -51.11
#